data_AF-A0A0R3U0K8-F1
#
_entry.id   AF-A0A0R3U0K8-F1
#
_cell.length_a   1.000
_cell.length_b   1.000
_cell.length_c   1.000
_cell.angle_alpha   90.00
_cell.angle_beta   90.00
_cell.angle_gamma   90.00
#
_symmetry.space_group_name_H-M   'P 1'
#
loop_
_entity.id
_entity.type
_entity.pdbx_description
1 polymer ?
#
loop_
_entity_poly.entity_id
_entity_poly.type
_entity_poly.pdbx_seq_one_letter_code
_entity_poly.pdbx_strand_id
1 'polypeptide(L)'
;LTVMLTSVVIYLYTVIAFNFFRKFYAKEEDGEKEYKCNDMLTCFIFHLHSGLRAGGGIGDEIEPPDGDIHEALRIIFDMTFFFFVIIILLAIIQGLIIDAFGDLRDQLEQVREDLESKCFICGIGKEYFDATPHGFDRHVEREHNFANYMYFLMHIINKPDTEFTGQETYVWELYQQRCLDFFPIGNCFRKQYEEELQAK
;
A
#
# COMPACT_ATOMS: atom_id res chain seq x y z
N LEU A 1 -14.07 2.88 -6.47
CA LEU A 1 -14.81 2.19 -7.56
C LEU A 1 -15.54 0.94 -7.04
N THR A 2 -14.84 0.00 -6.40
CA THR A 2 -15.43 -1.23 -5.82
C THR A 2 -16.53 -0.95 -4.78
N VAL A 3 -16.30 -0.04 -3.84
CA VAL A 3 -17.34 0.37 -2.87
C VAL A 3 -18.58 0.92 -3.57
N MET A 4 -18.41 1.72 -4.64
CA MET A 4 -19.52 2.26 -5.41
C MET A 4 -20.30 1.14 -6.13
N LEU A 5 -19.60 0.18 -6.74
CA LEU A 5 -20.23 -1.00 -7.34
C LEU A 5 -21.03 -1.80 -6.31
N THR A 6 -20.45 -2.04 -5.13
CA THR A 6 -21.13 -2.71 -4.01
C THR A 6 -22.39 -1.95 -3.60
N SER A 7 -22.32 -0.62 -3.45
CA SER A 7 -23.50 0.20 -3.15
C SER A 7 -24.58 0.12 -4.24
N VAL A 8 -24.20 0.10 -5.53
CA VAL A 8 -25.16 -0.05 -6.64
C VAL A 8 -25.84 -1.43 -6.61
N VAL A 9 -25.07 -2.51 -6.40
CA VAL A 9 -25.63 -3.86 -6.29
C VAL A 9 -26.61 -3.97 -5.11
N ILE A 10 -26.22 -3.46 -3.94
CA ILE A 10 -27.09 -3.44 -2.75
C ILE A 10 -28.37 -2.63 -3.02
N TYR A 11 -28.26 -1.52 -3.74
CA TYR A 11 -29.41 -0.71 -4.11
C TYR A 11 -30.40 -1.48 -5.01
N LEU A 12 -29.92 -2.25 -5.99
CA LEU A 12 -30.78 -3.11 -6.82
C LEU A 12 -31.51 -4.16 -5.98
N TYR A 13 -30.81 -4.82 -5.05
CA TYR A 13 -31.43 -5.75 -4.09
C TYR A 13 -32.46 -5.05 -3.21
N THR A 14 -32.20 -3.82 -2.79
CA THR A 14 -33.14 -3.02 -2.00
C THR A 14 -34.39 -2.68 -2.81
N VAL A 15 -34.27 -2.30 -4.09
CA VAL A 15 -35.44 -2.00 -4.94
C VAL A 15 -36.32 -3.25 -5.08
N ILE A 16 -35.72 -4.41 -5.30
CA ILE A 16 -36.46 -5.68 -5.40
C ILE A 16 -37.14 -5.99 -4.05
N ALA A 17 -36.41 -5.87 -2.94
CA ALA A 17 -36.96 -6.08 -1.60
C ALA A 17 -38.12 -5.14 -1.28
N PHE A 18 -37.99 -3.86 -1.60
CA PHE A 18 -39.00 -2.84 -1.33
C PHE A 18 -40.30 -3.08 -2.11
N ASN A 19 -40.20 -3.54 -3.36
CA ASN A 19 -41.39 -3.78 -4.20
C ASN A 19 -42.06 -5.12 -3.93
N PHE A 20 -41.30 -6.19 -3.68
CA PHE A 20 -41.84 -7.56 -3.62
C PHE A 20 -41.82 -8.19 -2.21
N PHE A 21 -40.85 -7.83 -1.37
CA PHE A 21 -40.59 -8.52 -0.11
C PHE A 21 -40.78 -7.64 1.14
N ARG A 22 -41.38 -6.45 0.99
CA ARG A 22 -41.54 -5.46 2.07
C ARG A 22 -42.17 -6.03 3.35
N LYS A 23 -43.10 -6.98 3.22
CA LYS A 23 -43.79 -7.62 4.35
C LYS A 23 -42.86 -8.38 5.30
N PHE A 24 -41.72 -8.89 4.80
CA PHE A 24 -40.76 -9.68 5.59
C PHE A 24 -39.79 -8.79 6.39
N TYR A 25 -39.74 -7.49 6.11
CA TYR A 25 -38.88 -6.52 6.81
C TYR A 25 -39.60 -5.95 8.04
N ALA A 26 -40.19 -6.84 8.83
CA ALA A 26 -40.74 -6.55 10.15
C ALA A 26 -39.84 -7.22 11.20
N LYS A 27 -39.56 -6.52 12.29
CA LYS A 27 -38.88 -7.10 13.46
C LYS A 27 -39.80 -6.91 14.65
N GLU A 28 -40.09 -7.98 15.37
CA GLU A 28 -40.81 -7.90 16.64
C GLU A 28 -39.83 -7.47 17.74
N GLU A 29 -39.96 -6.24 18.21
CA GLU A 29 -39.29 -5.76 19.44
C GLU A 29 -40.39 -5.41 20.45
N ASP A 30 -40.30 -5.96 21.66
CA ASP A 30 -41.20 -5.70 22.79
C ASP A 30 -42.71 -5.89 22.50
N GLY A 31 -43.04 -6.81 21.59
CA GLY A 31 -44.43 -7.12 21.22
C GLY A 31 -45.05 -6.18 20.18
N GLU A 32 -44.27 -5.22 19.66
CA GLU A 32 -44.66 -4.37 18.53
C GLU A 32 -43.85 -4.74 17.27
N LYS A 33 -44.54 -4.81 16.12
CA LYS A 33 -43.90 -5.06 14.82
C LYS A 33 -43.36 -3.76 14.25
N GLU A 34 -42.05 -3.58 14.30
CA GLU A 34 -41.39 -2.44 13.68
C GLU A 34 -40.95 -2.78 12.25
N TYR A 35 -41.48 -2.06 11.27
CA TYR A 35 -41.13 -2.24 9.86
C TYR A 35 -39.87 -1.44 9.50
N LYS A 36 -38.80 -2.13 9.11
CA LYS A 36 -37.50 -1.51 8.75
C LYS A 36 -37.43 -1.02 7.30
N CYS A 37 -38.36 -1.45 6.44
CA CYS A 37 -38.50 -0.99 5.05
C CYS A 37 -39.81 -0.21 4.84
N ASN A 38 -39.94 0.95 5.48
CA ASN A 38 -41.06 1.88 5.24
C ASN A 38 -40.78 2.85 4.09
N ASP A 39 -39.61 3.47 4.12
CA ASP A 39 -39.10 4.34 3.07
C ASP A 39 -37.97 3.64 2.31
N MET A 40 -37.81 3.99 1.03
CA MET A 40 -36.75 3.42 0.19
C MET A 40 -35.36 3.68 0.78
N LEU A 41 -35.14 4.88 1.34
CA LEU A 41 -33.87 5.25 1.96
C LEU A 41 -33.59 4.42 3.22
N THR A 42 -34.59 4.26 4.10
CA THR A 42 -34.46 3.45 5.32
C THR A 42 -34.19 1.99 4.98
N CYS A 43 -34.85 1.46 3.96
CA CYS A 43 -34.63 0.10 3.47
C CYS A 43 -33.21 -0.08 2.91
N PHE A 44 -32.70 0.91 2.16
CA PHE A 44 -31.34 0.88 1.62
C PHE A 44 -30.28 0.93 2.73
N ILE A 45 -30.46 1.83 3.71
CA ILE A 45 -29.58 1.93 4.87
C ILE A 45 -29.59 0.62 5.66
N PHE A 46 -30.76 -0.02 5.82
CA PHE A 46 -30.87 -1.32 6.48
C PHE A 46 -30.07 -2.42 5.77
N HIS A 47 -30.13 -2.50 4.44
CA HIS A 47 -29.32 -3.47 3.69
C HIS A 47 -27.82 -3.18 3.76
N LEU A 48 -27.44 -1.90 3.72
CA LEU A 48 -26.04 -1.50 3.80
C LEU A 48 -25.45 -1.76 5.20
N HIS A 49 -26.23 -1.52 6.25
CA HIS A 49 -25.79 -1.67 7.63
C HIS A 49 -25.94 -3.11 8.12
N SER A 50 -27.16 -3.65 8.15
CA SER A 50 -27.44 -4.97 8.72
C SER A 50 -27.18 -6.07 7.71
N GLY A 51 -27.60 -5.90 6.45
CA GLY A 51 -27.40 -6.90 5.41
C GLY A 51 -25.93 -7.20 5.10
N LEU A 52 -25.06 -6.18 5.11
CA LEU A 52 -23.63 -6.36 4.84
C LEU A 52 -22.85 -6.88 6.04
N ARG A 53 -23.30 -6.57 7.26
CA ARG A 53 -22.62 -6.95 8.50
C ARG A 53 -23.06 -8.32 9.02
N ALA A 54 -24.25 -8.78 8.64
CA ALA A 54 -24.71 -10.12 8.93
C ALA A 54 -23.89 -11.14 8.14
N GLY A 55 -23.31 -12.11 8.84
CA GLY A 55 -22.39 -13.09 8.27
C GLY A 55 -23.04 -14.00 7.21
N GLY A 56 -24.34 -14.29 7.31
CA GLY A 56 -25.13 -15.04 6.32
C GLY A 56 -25.87 -14.15 5.31
N GLY A 57 -25.68 -12.82 5.36
CA GLY A 57 -26.38 -11.86 4.52
C GLY A 57 -27.73 -11.43 5.09
N ILE A 58 -28.58 -10.83 4.25
CA ILE A 58 -29.82 -10.17 4.67
C ILE A 58 -30.88 -11.11 5.28
N GLY A 59 -30.83 -12.41 4.94
CA GLY A 59 -31.76 -13.43 5.46
C GLY A 59 -31.65 -13.66 6.97
N ASP A 60 -30.50 -13.36 7.58
CA ASP A 60 -30.30 -13.50 9.03
C ASP A 60 -31.04 -12.44 9.85
N GLU A 61 -31.40 -11.31 9.22
CA GLU A 61 -31.92 -10.11 9.90
C GLU A 61 -33.41 -9.85 9.64
N ILE A 62 -34.08 -10.73 8.89
CA ILE A 62 -35.49 -10.61 8.50
C ILE A 62 -36.29 -11.86 8.86
N GLU A 63 -37.63 -11.78 8.86
CA GLU A 63 -38.49 -12.93 9.19
C GLU A 63 -38.33 -14.08 8.17
N PRO A 64 -38.32 -15.36 8.61
CA PRO A 64 -38.18 -16.50 7.72
C PRO A 64 -39.35 -16.61 6.73
N PRO A 65 -39.13 -17.11 5.50
CA PRO A 65 -40.14 -17.15 4.45
C PRO A 65 -41.16 -18.29 4.54
N ASP A 66 -41.10 -19.11 5.59
CA ASP A 66 -41.81 -20.39 5.71
C ASP A 66 -43.33 -20.24 5.52
N GLY A 67 -43.89 -20.96 4.55
CA GLY A 67 -45.34 -21.00 4.33
C GLY A 67 -45.92 -19.83 3.53
N ASP A 68 -45.08 -18.97 2.97
CA ASP A 68 -45.52 -17.88 2.08
C ASP A 68 -45.58 -18.29 0.59
N ILE A 69 -46.48 -17.68 -0.17
CA ILE A 69 -46.58 -17.88 -1.63
C ILE A 69 -45.29 -17.56 -2.40
N HIS A 70 -44.41 -16.73 -1.82
CA HIS A 70 -43.15 -16.31 -2.43
C HIS A 70 -41.92 -16.98 -1.78
N GLU A 71 -42.09 -18.06 -1.01
CA GLU A 71 -41.03 -18.74 -0.28
C GLU A 71 -39.82 -19.07 -1.17
N ALA A 72 -40.04 -19.73 -2.31
CA ALA A 72 -38.97 -20.09 -3.24
C ALA A 72 -38.23 -18.87 -3.82
N LEU A 73 -38.96 -17.79 -4.14
CA LEU A 73 -38.35 -16.56 -4.64
C LEU A 73 -37.54 -15.84 -3.56
N ARG A 74 -37.99 -15.90 -2.30
CA ARG A 74 -37.27 -15.32 -1.17
C ARG A 74 -35.96 -16.06 -0.89
N ILE A 75 -35.99 -17.40 -0.90
CA ILE A 75 -34.78 -18.22 -0.72
C ILE A 75 -33.74 -17.92 -1.81
N ILE A 76 -34.16 -17.80 -3.07
CA ILE A 76 -33.25 -17.44 -4.17
C ILE A 76 -32.69 -16.01 -3.97
N PHE A 77 -33.52 -15.08 -3.53
CA PHE A 77 -33.07 -13.72 -3.22
C PHE A 77 -31.99 -13.71 -2.12
N ASP A 78 -32.19 -14.43 -1.02
CA ASP A 78 -31.24 -14.51 0.08
C ASP A 78 -29.92 -15.19 -0.33
N MET A 79 -30.01 -16.32 -1.03
CA MET A 79 -28.84 -17.07 -1.49
C MET A 79 -27.99 -16.26 -2.48
N THR A 80 -28.64 -15.55 -3.41
CA THR A 80 -27.91 -14.71 -4.37
C THR A 80 -27.30 -13.48 -3.69
N PHE A 81 -27.99 -12.86 -2.73
CA PHE A 81 -27.43 -11.76 -1.95
C PHE A 81 -26.18 -12.22 -1.18
N PHE A 82 -26.25 -13.36 -0.49
CA PHE A 82 -25.11 -13.94 0.22
C PHE A 82 -23.92 -14.22 -0.72
N PHE A 83 -24.16 -14.90 -1.83
CA PHE A 83 -23.09 -15.26 -2.75
C PHE A 83 -22.43 -14.05 -3.43
N PHE A 84 -23.22 -13.14 -3.99
CA PHE A 84 -22.66 -12.00 -4.71
C PHE A 84 -22.11 -10.93 -3.78
N VAL A 85 -22.85 -10.56 -2.73
CA VAL A 85 -22.47 -9.43 -1.87
C VAL A 85 -21.46 -9.85 -0.81
N ILE A 86 -21.74 -10.92 -0.07
CA ILE A 86 -20.90 -11.33 1.06
C ILE A 86 -19.67 -12.11 0.58
N ILE A 87 -19.86 -13.14 -0.25
CA ILE A 87 -18.73 -13.98 -0.67
C ILE A 87 -17.85 -13.30 -1.72
N ILE A 88 -18.43 -12.75 -2.78
CA ILE A 88 -17.62 -12.17 -3.88
C ILE A 88 -17.18 -10.74 -3.58
N LEU A 89 -18.12 -9.81 -3.35
CA LEU A 89 -17.78 -8.39 -3.27
C LEU A 89 -16.93 -8.03 -2.05
N LEU A 90 -17.20 -8.61 -0.87
CA LEU A 90 -16.33 -8.38 0.30
C LEU A 90 -14.94 -9.00 0.13
N ALA A 91 -14.84 -10.19 -0.47
CA ALA A 91 -13.54 -10.81 -0.75
C ALA A 91 -12.70 -9.99 -1.72
N ILE A 92 -13.32 -9.36 -2.74
CA ILE A 92 -12.61 -8.44 -3.64
C ILE A 92 -12.08 -7.22 -2.87
N ILE A 93 -12.88 -6.62 -1.98
CA ILE A 93 -12.43 -5.47 -1.19
C ILE A 93 -11.26 -5.87 -0.29
N GLN A 94 -11.34 -7.00 0.41
CA GLN A 94 -10.25 -7.50 1.24
C GLN A 94 -9.02 -7.83 0.39
N GLY A 95 -9.20 -8.45 -0.77
CA GLY A 95 -8.13 -8.79 -1.71
C GLY A 95 -7.34 -7.56 -2.15
N LEU A 96 -8.02 -6.47 -2.52
CA LEU A 96 -7.36 -5.20 -2.89
C LEU A 96 -6.55 -4.60 -1.73
N ILE A 97 -7.02 -4.74 -0.49
CA ILE A 97 -6.28 -4.26 0.69
C ILE A 97 -5.01 -5.11 0.88
N ILE A 98 -5.13 -6.43 0.79
CA ILE A 98 -3.99 -7.35 0.92
C ILE A 98 -2.95 -7.09 -0.17
N ASP A 99 -3.40 -6.90 -1.41
CA ASP A 99 -2.55 -6.59 -2.57
C ASP A 99 -1.77 -5.29 -2.35
N ALA A 100 -2.45 -4.21 -1.94
CA ALA A 100 -1.80 -2.94 -1.66
C ALA A 100 -0.75 -3.02 -0.52
N PHE A 101 -1.01 -3.82 0.52
CA PHE A 101 -0.03 -4.07 1.57
C PHE A 101 1.12 -4.97 1.09
N GLY A 102 0.83 -5.90 0.16
CA GLY A 102 1.84 -6.69 -0.55
C GLY A 102 2.79 -5.80 -1.33
N ASP A 103 2.25 -4.91 -2.17
CA ASP A 103 3.03 -3.96 -2.95
C ASP A 103 3.91 -3.06 -2.08
N LEU A 104 3.37 -2.53 -0.98
CA LEU A 104 4.16 -1.70 -0.06
C LEU A 104 5.32 -2.48 0.57
N ARG A 105 5.10 -3.76 0.87
CA ARG A 105 6.15 -4.65 1.40
C ARG A 105 7.21 -4.92 0.35
N ASP A 106 6.81 -5.18 -0.89
CA ASP A 106 7.73 -5.47 -1.99
C ASP A 106 8.60 -4.24 -2.33
N GLN A 107 8.03 -3.03 -2.27
CA GLN A 107 8.79 -1.78 -2.40
C GLN A 107 9.86 -1.62 -1.32
N LEU A 108 9.50 -1.92 -0.06
CA LEU A 108 10.45 -1.83 1.05
C LEU A 108 11.58 -2.86 0.90
N GLU A 109 11.24 -4.08 0.49
CA GLU A 109 12.20 -5.14 0.25
C GLU A 109 13.15 -4.78 -0.90
N GLN A 110 12.62 -4.26 -2.00
CA GLN A 110 13.43 -3.80 -3.13
C GLN A 110 14.43 -2.71 -2.72
N VAL A 111 14.02 -1.73 -1.92
CA VAL A 111 14.93 -0.68 -1.43
C VAL A 111 16.02 -1.28 -0.54
N ARG A 112 15.67 -2.25 0.30
CA ARG A 112 16.65 -2.95 1.15
C ARG A 112 17.65 -3.74 0.32
N GLU A 113 17.19 -4.54 -0.63
CA GLU A 113 18.04 -5.31 -1.54
C GLU A 113 18.97 -4.40 -2.36
N ASP A 114 18.47 -3.25 -2.83
CA ASP A 114 19.27 -2.26 -3.55
C ASP A 114 20.38 -1.67 -2.68
N LEU A 115 20.13 -1.39 -1.39
CA LEU A 115 21.14 -0.89 -0.46
C LEU A 115 22.17 -1.95 -0.07
N GLU A 116 21.75 -3.23 -0.02
CA GLU A 116 22.64 -4.35 0.32
C GLU A 116 23.46 -4.85 -0.88
N SER A 117 23.00 -4.63 -2.12
CA SER A 117 23.61 -5.18 -3.34
C SER A 117 24.54 -4.22 -4.08
N LYS A 118 24.40 -2.90 -3.91
CA LYS A 118 25.23 -1.89 -4.59
C LYS A 118 25.43 -0.66 -3.70
N CYS A 119 26.55 0.03 -3.89
CA CYS A 119 26.80 1.27 -3.16
C CYS A 119 25.89 2.37 -3.70
N PHE A 120 25.13 3.04 -2.82
CA PHE A 120 24.23 4.13 -3.19
C PHE A 120 24.92 5.30 -3.92
N ILE A 121 26.19 5.59 -3.58
CA ILE A 121 26.91 6.76 -4.11
C ILE A 121 27.53 6.47 -5.48
N CYS A 122 28.27 5.36 -5.61
CA CYS A 122 28.99 5.04 -6.86
C CYS A 122 28.27 4.05 -7.77
N GLY A 123 27.24 3.36 -7.28
CA GLY A 123 26.48 2.38 -8.04
C GLY A 123 27.23 1.07 -8.35
N ILE A 124 28.45 0.89 -7.83
CA ILE A 124 29.20 -0.35 -8.01
C ILE A 124 28.60 -1.44 -7.11
N GLY A 125 28.42 -2.63 -7.69
CA GLY A 125 27.85 -3.78 -7.00
C GLY A 125 28.77 -4.37 -5.93
N LYS A 126 28.16 -4.96 -4.91
CA LYS A 126 28.81 -5.67 -3.79
C LYS A 126 29.79 -6.74 -4.26
N GLU A 127 29.45 -7.44 -5.35
CA GLU A 127 30.30 -8.47 -5.98
C GLU A 127 31.73 -7.99 -6.28
N TYR A 128 31.89 -6.73 -6.70
CA TYR A 128 33.22 -6.17 -6.99
C TYR A 128 34.05 -5.97 -5.71
N PHE A 129 33.41 -5.50 -4.64
CA PHE A 129 34.13 -5.17 -3.40
C PHE A 129 34.43 -6.40 -2.55
N ASP A 130 33.54 -7.39 -2.57
CA ASP A 130 33.66 -8.63 -1.80
C ASP A 130 34.69 -9.62 -2.38
N ALA A 131 35.40 -9.25 -3.44
CA ALA A 131 36.68 -9.87 -3.78
C ALA A 131 37.68 -9.81 -2.61
N THR A 132 37.53 -8.83 -1.72
CA THR A 132 38.21 -8.77 -0.43
C THR A 132 37.23 -9.03 0.72
N PRO A 133 37.62 -9.76 1.80
CA PRO A 133 36.73 -10.02 2.93
C PRO A 133 36.17 -8.72 3.53
N HIS A 134 34.85 -8.67 3.71
CA HIS A 134 34.11 -7.48 4.20
C HIS A 134 34.40 -6.20 3.40
N GLY A 135 34.67 -6.35 2.10
CA GLY A 135 35.05 -5.24 1.24
C GLY A 135 33.93 -4.24 1.05
N PHE A 136 32.71 -4.72 0.82
CA PHE A 136 31.54 -3.85 0.62
C PHE A 136 31.17 -3.07 1.87
N ASP A 137 31.10 -3.73 3.04
CA ASP A 137 30.77 -3.09 4.31
C ASP A 137 31.77 -1.96 4.63
N ARG A 138 33.08 -2.23 4.46
CA ARG A 138 34.11 -1.19 4.63
C ARG A 138 33.92 -0.05 3.64
N HIS A 139 33.59 -0.34 2.38
CA HIS A 139 33.38 0.68 1.36
C HIS A 139 32.23 1.61 1.74
N VAL A 140 31.07 1.08 2.13
CA VAL A 140 29.91 1.90 2.50
C VAL A 140 30.10 2.60 3.85
N GLU A 141 30.78 1.99 4.82
CA GLU A 141 30.95 2.59 6.15
C GLU A 141 32.07 3.63 6.23
N ARG A 142 33.18 3.43 5.49
CA ARG A 142 34.39 4.26 5.61
C ARG A 142 34.69 5.13 4.41
N GLU A 143 34.44 4.64 3.20
CA GLU A 143 34.79 5.37 1.97
C GLU A 143 33.58 6.20 1.50
N HIS A 144 32.46 5.55 1.21
CA HIS A 144 31.23 6.15 0.71
C HIS A 144 30.11 6.15 1.75
N ASN A 145 30.43 6.65 2.95
CA ASN A 145 29.43 6.81 4.00
C ASN A 145 28.50 7.98 3.69
N PHE A 146 27.21 7.68 3.55
CA PHE A 146 26.18 8.68 3.24
C PHE A 146 26.18 9.87 4.21
N ALA A 147 26.37 9.62 5.51
CA ALA A 147 26.37 10.70 6.52
C ALA A 147 27.56 11.64 6.34
N ASN A 148 28.73 11.12 5.94
CA ASN A 148 29.92 11.95 5.72
C ASN A 148 29.74 12.94 4.57
N TYR A 149 29.01 12.57 3.50
CA TYR A 149 28.67 13.50 2.43
C TYR A 149 27.80 14.66 2.94
N MET A 150 26.82 14.36 3.79
CA MET A 150 25.98 15.39 4.42
C MET A 150 26.79 16.29 5.35
N TYR A 151 27.66 15.72 6.19
CA TYR A 151 28.54 16.48 7.07
C TYR A 151 29.53 17.35 6.30
N PHE A 152 30.06 16.86 5.19
CA PHE A 152 30.96 17.63 4.33
C PHE A 152 30.26 18.82 3.68
N LEU A 153 29.04 18.64 3.18
CA LEU A 153 28.24 19.77 2.66
C LEU A 153 27.95 20.80 3.76
N MET A 154 27.55 20.36 4.96
CA MET A 154 27.36 21.26 6.10
C MET A 154 28.66 21.97 6.50
N HIS A 155 29.81 21.28 6.39
CA HIS A 155 31.12 21.86 6.68
C HIS A 155 31.46 23.00 5.71
N ILE A 156 31.33 22.77 4.40
CA ILE A 156 31.63 23.80 3.38
C ILE A 156 30.68 24.99 3.52
N ILE A 157 29.39 24.76 3.74
CA ILE A 157 28.40 25.86 3.87
C ILE A 157 28.70 26.79 5.06
N ASN A 158 29.22 26.26 6.16
CA ASN A 158 29.46 27.04 7.39
C ASN A 158 30.89 27.58 7.50
N LYS A 159 31.80 27.14 6.64
CA LYS A 159 33.20 27.56 6.63
C LYS A 159 33.36 28.80 5.73
N PRO A 160 34.11 29.83 6.16
CA PRO A 160 34.30 31.02 5.34
C PRO A 160 35.10 30.71 4.07
N ASP A 161 34.68 31.27 2.93
CA ASP A 161 35.26 31.00 1.61
C ASP A 161 36.77 31.29 1.51
N THR A 162 37.30 32.18 2.35
CA THR A 162 38.74 32.50 2.43
C THR A 162 39.60 31.39 3.02
N GLU A 163 38.98 30.43 3.72
CA GLU A 163 39.67 29.31 4.37
C GLU A 163 39.50 27.98 3.62
N PHE A 164 38.83 28.00 2.46
CA PHE A 164 38.71 26.81 1.63
C PHE A 164 40.08 26.35 1.13
N THR A 165 40.30 25.05 1.24
CA THR A 165 41.36 24.35 0.51
C THR A 165 41.01 24.28 -0.97
N GLY A 166 41.99 24.03 -1.85
CA GLY A 166 41.71 23.96 -3.30
C GLY A 166 40.65 22.91 -3.70
N GLN A 167 40.58 21.79 -2.98
CA GLN A 167 39.54 20.77 -3.21
C GLN A 167 38.16 21.25 -2.75
N GLU A 168 38.08 21.93 -1.61
CA GLU A 168 36.82 22.50 -1.11
C GLU A 168 36.33 23.62 -2.03
N THR A 169 37.21 24.48 -2.53
CA THR A 169 36.87 25.51 -3.52
C THR A 169 36.28 24.89 -4.79
N TYR A 170 36.91 23.83 -5.31
CA TYR A 170 36.39 23.12 -6.49
C TYR A 170 34.97 22.56 -6.27
N VAL A 171 34.73 21.90 -5.14
CA VAL A 171 33.39 21.37 -4.82
C VAL A 171 32.39 22.51 -4.57
N TRP A 172 32.81 23.61 -3.93
CA TRP A 172 31.95 24.78 -3.70
C TRP A 172 31.51 25.43 -5.00
N GLU A 173 32.41 25.59 -5.96
CA GLU A 173 32.09 26.13 -7.29
C GLU A 173 31.05 25.27 -8.02
N LEU A 174 31.24 23.95 -8.03
CA LEU A 174 30.27 23.01 -8.63
C LEU A 174 28.92 23.04 -7.89
N TYR A 175 28.95 23.09 -6.57
CA TYR A 175 27.74 23.20 -5.74
C TYR A 175 26.94 24.46 -6.08
N GLN A 176 27.59 25.62 -6.20
CA GLN A 176 26.94 26.88 -6.59
C GLN A 176 26.36 26.83 -8.02
N GLN A 177 27.02 26.11 -8.92
CA GLN A 177 26.54 25.85 -10.28
C GLN A 177 25.43 24.78 -10.34
N ARG A 178 25.04 24.18 -9.21
CA ARG A 178 24.12 23.03 -9.12
C ARG A 178 24.58 21.84 -9.98
N CYS A 179 25.89 21.68 -10.12
CA CYS A 179 26.52 20.57 -10.81
C CYS A 179 26.96 19.52 -9.78
N LEU A 180 26.62 18.25 -10.03
CA LEU A 180 26.87 17.13 -9.11
C LEU A 180 27.99 16.19 -9.62
N ASP A 181 28.76 16.63 -10.61
CA ASP A 181 29.79 15.83 -11.29
C ASP A 181 30.96 15.42 -10.39
N PHE A 182 31.07 16.00 -9.18
CA PHE A 182 32.09 15.59 -8.20
C PHE A 182 31.76 14.26 -7.51
N PHE A 183 30.54 13.73 -7.65
CA PHE A 183 30.21 12.40 -7.13
C PHE A 183 30.85 11.28 -7.97
N PRO A 184 31.39 10.23 -7.35
CA PRO A 184 32.12 9.18 -8.05
C PRO A 184 31.19 8.13 -8.68
N ILE A 185 30.35 8.53 -9.63
CA ILE A 185 29.38 7.64 -10.29
C ILE A 185 30.11 6.63 -11.20
N GLY A 186 29.89 5.33 -10.98
CA GLY A 186 30.49 4.24 -11.75
C GLY A 186 31.98 3.98 -11.46
N ASN A 187 32.56 4.73 -10.53
CA ASN A 187 33.98 4.63 -10.17
C ASN A 187 34.19 4.74 -8.65
N CYS A 188 35.37 4.38 -8.16
CA CYS A 188 35.78 4.61 -6.77
C CYS A 188 37.30 4.60 -6.68
N PHE A 189 37.83 5.06 -5.55
CA PHE A 189 39.28 5.13 -5.33
C PHE A 189 39.97 3.80 -5.65
N ARG A 190 39.49 2.69 -5.10
CA ARG A 190 40.08 1.36 -5.35
C ARG A 190 40.10 1.00 -6.82
N LYS A 191 38.99 1.20 -7.53
CA LYS A 191 38.83 0.84 -8.95
C LYS A 191 39.74 1.67 -9.85
N GLN A 192 39.95 2.93 -9.51
CA GLN A 192 40.85 3.81 -10.26
C GLN A 192 42.33 3.44 -10.08
N TYR A 193 42.73 3.02 -8.87
CA TYR A 193 44.12 2.73 -8.52
C TYR A 193 44.43 1.23 -8.42
N GLU A 194 43.58 0.38 -9.02
CA GLU A 194 43.64 -1.07 -8.84
C GLU A 194 44.98 -1.66 -9.33
N GLU A 195 45.44 -1.26 -10.51
CA GLU A 195 46.72 -1.72 -11.09
C GLU A 195 47.94 -1.29 -10.25
N GLU A 196 47.91 -0.06 -9.71
CA GLU A 196 48.99 0.49 -8.90
C GLU A 196 49.07 -0.15 -7.51
N LEU A 197 47.92 -0.54 -6.95
CA LEU A 197 47.82 -1.20 -5.66
C LEU A 197 48.15 -2.69 -5.71
N GLN A 198 47.93 -3.35 -6.86
CA GLN A 198 48.28 -4.76 -7.08
C GLN A 198 49.75 -4.98 -7.46
N ALA A 199 50.44 -3.95 -7.97
CA ALA A 199 51.85 -4.03 -8.38
C ALA A 199 52.87 -4.05 -7.20
N LYS A 200 52.41 -4.27 -5.97
CA LYS A 200 53.23 -4.40 -4.75
C LYS A 200 52.89 -5.68 -4.01
#